data_AF-A0A2T4D6W7-F1
#
_entry.id   AF-A0A2T4D6W7-F1
#
_cell.length_a   1.000
_cell.length_b   1.000
_cell.length_c   1.000
_cell.angle_alpha   90.00
_cell.angle_beta   90.00
_cell.angle_gamma   90.00
#
_symmetry.space_group_name_H-M   'P 1'
#
loop_
_entity.id
_entity.type
_entity.pdbx_description
1 polymer ?
#
loop_
_entity_poly.entity_id
_entity_poly.type
_entity_poly.pdbx_seq_one_letter_code
_entity_poly.pdbx_strand_id
1 'polypeptide(L)'
;MGAFPMRDLFIQYYNGDFRTAFTHAFGFDFNRAAAHFGVTKRTVLNWYDANRAPRYIVLHVIFVARGYLPDYFPFNEWHIVGTDIHTPYGVISAFEVEFTKRYFWLAWESTRQLKSHRNLNTNLTDTIERILNEFSRLDVQYKLAK
;
A
#
# COMPACT_ATOMS: atom_id res chain seq x y z
N MET A 1 -0.84 -32.01 21.01
CA MET A 1 -1.46 -30.84 20.33
C MET A 1 -1.22 -29.63 21.21
N GLY A 2 -0.17 -28.86 20.94
CA GLY A 2 0.13 -27.64 21.70
C GLY A 2 -0.87 -26.55 21.32
N ALA A 3 -1.59 -26.01 22.31
CA ALA A 3 -2.39 -24.82 22.12
C ALA A 3 -1.44 -23.66 21.75
N PHE A 4 -1.52 -23.16 20.52
CA PHE A 4 -0.87 -21.91 20.15
C PHE A 4 -1.42 -20.81 21.05
N PRO A 5 -0.58 -20.10 21.81
CA PRO A 5 -1.05 -18.95 22.56
C PRO A 5 -1.44 -17.85 21.55
N MET A 6 -2.73 -17.77 21.22
CA MET A 6 -3.35 -16.56 20.63
C MET A 6 -3.48 -15.46 21.72
N ARG A 7 -2.39 -15.21 22.45
CA ARG A 7 -2.24 -14.04 23.29
C ARG A 7 -1.31 -13.09 22.54
N ASP A 8 -1.83 -11.90 22.26
CA ASP A 8 -1.04 -10.69 21.97
C ASP A 8 -0.41 -10.51 20.58
N LEU A 9 -0.99 -11.10 19.53
CA LEU A 9 -0.52 -10.87 18.15
C LEU A 9 -0.99 -9.56 17.51
N PHE A 10 -1.91 -8.81 18.11
CA PHE A 10 -2.55 -7.67 17.42
C PHE A 10 -2.37 -6.31 18.10
N ILE A 11 -1.77 -6.23 19.29
CA ILE A 11 -1.66 -4.95 20.02
C ILE A 11 -0.34 -4.89 20.79
N GLN A 12 0.78 -4.82 20.06
CA GLN A 12 2.08 -4.41 20.65
C GLN A 12 2.32 -2.89 20.53
N TYR A 13 1.35 -2.15 20.01
CA TYR A 13 1.53 -0.74 19.69
C TYR A 13 1.46 0.19 20.91
N TYR A 14 2.28 1.25 20.91
CA TYR A 14 2.61 2.08 22.07
C TYR A 14 3.07 1.28 23.31
N ASN A 15 3.63 0.07 23.14
CA ASN A 15 3.90 -0.85 24.26
C ASN A 15 2.63 -1.18 25.09
N GLY A 16 1.45 -1.14 24.47
CA GLY A 16 0.17 -1.27 25.16
C GLY A 16 -0.30 -0.01 25.88
N ASP A 17 0.35 1.14 25.67
CA ASP A 17 -0.01 2.41 26.30
C ASP A 17 -1.17 3.10 25.58
N PHE A 18 -2.36 2.94 26.17
CA PHE A 18 -3.59 3.57 25.70
C PHE A 18 -3.51 5.09 25.76
N ARG A 19 -2.79 5.68 26.73
CA ARG A 19 -2.67 7.13 26.87
C ARG A 19 -2.03 7.75 25.66
N THR A 20 -0.90 7.22 25.21
CA THR A 20 -0.21 7.75 24.03
C THR A 20 -1.08 7.59 22.78
N ALA A 21 -1.77 6.45 22.59
CA ALA A 21 -2.73 6.31 21.50
C ALA A 21 -3.85 7.35 21.54
N PHE A 22 -4.39 7.60 22.74
CA PHE A 22 -5.45 8.56 22.96
C PHE A 22 -5.00 9.99 22.66
N THR A 23 -3.78 10.38 23.06
CA THR A 23 -3.26 11.73 22.81
C THR A 23 -3.01 11.97 21.33
N HIS A 24 -2.53 10.98 20.58
CA HIS A 24 -2.41 11.10 19.13
C HIS A 24 -3.77 11.20 18.43
N ALA A 25 -4.77 10.42 18.87
CA ALA A 25 -6.09 10.42 18.23
C ALA A 25 -6.94 11.66 18.56
N PHE A 26 -6.89 12.16 19.81
CA PHE A 26 -7.82 13.18 20.31
C PHE A 26 -7.15 14.42 20.91
N GLY A 27 -5.82 14.49 21.02
CA GLY A 27 -5.11 15.69 21.47
C GLY A 27 -5.47 16.16 22.87
N PHE A 28 -5.71 15.23 23.81
CA PHE A 28 -6.23 15.49 25.17
C PHE A 28 -7.66 16.06 25.24
N ASP A 29 -8.40 16.08 24.12
CA ASP A 29 -9.79 16.49 24.12
C ASP A 29 -10.72 15.35 24.55
N PHE A 30 -10.91 15.23 25.85
CA PHE A 30 -11.80 14.23 26.46
C PHE A 30 -13.28 14.44 26.10
N ASN A 31 -13.71 15.66 25.78
CA ASN A 31 -15.10 15.93 25.41
C ASN A 31 -15.35 15.42 23.99
N ARG A 32 -14.43 15.70 23.07
CA ARG A 32 -14.48 15.17 21.70
C ARG A 32 -14.44 13.65 21.68
N ALA A 33 -13.56 13.04 22.47
CA ALA A 33 -13.49 11.59 22.58
C ALA A 33 -14.79 10.98 23.14
N ALA A 34 -15.35 11.59 24.18
CA ALA A 34 -16.62 11.14 24.77
C ALA A 34 -17.78 11.18 23.75
N ALA A 35 -17.89 12.28 22.99
CA ALA A 35 -18.87 12.42 21.91
C ALA A 35 -18.64 11.38 20.80
N HIS A 36 -17.38 11.17 20.38
CA HIS A 36 -17.01 10.21 19.34
C HIS A 36 -17.37 8.77 19.68
N PHE A 37 -17.16 8.37 20.94
CA PHE A 37 -17.47 7.02 21.42
C PHE A 37 -18.91 6.86 21.92
N GLY A 38 -19.70 7.93 21.99
CA GLY A 38 -21.06 7.90 22.55
C GLY A 38 -21.10 7.55 24.04
N VAL A 39 -20.07 7.93 24.81
CA VAL A 39 -19.95 7.65 26.24
C VAL A 39 -19.78 8.94 27.05
N THR A 40 -19.86 8.84 28.38
CA THR A 40 -19.62 10.00 29.23
C THR A 40 -18.13 10.36 29.29
N LYS A 41 -17.82 11.65 29.49
CA LYS A 41 -16.45 12.13 29.73
C LYS A 41 -15.76 11.37 30.87
N ARG A 42 -16.50 11.06 31.94
CA ARG A 42 -15.99 10.30 33.08
C ARG A 42 -15.51 8.91 32.68
N THR A 43 -16.24 8.24 31.78
CA THR A 43 -15.84 6.94 31.25
C THR A 43 -14.49 7.03 30.52
N VAL A 44 -14.32 8.04 29.67
CA VAL A 44 -13.06 8.24 28.93
C VAL A 44 -11.91 8.59 29.87
N LEU A 45 -12.14 9.46 30.86
CA LEU A 45 -11.15 9.78 31.89
C LEU A 45 -10.72 8.54 32.66
N ASN A 46 -11.67 7.69 33.08
CA ASN A 46 -11.34 6.43 33.75
C ASN A 46 -10.45 5.53 32.87
N TRP A 47 -10.72 5.46 31.56
CA TRP A 47 -9.87 4.68 30.64
C TRP A 47 -8.47 5.25 30.52
N TYR A 48 -8.36 6.58 30.41
CA TYR A 48 -7.10 7.29 30.32
C TYR A 48 -6.28 7.12 31.63
N ASP A 49 -6.90 7.36 32.77
CA ASP A 49 -6.28 7.26 34.09
C ASP A 49 -5.85 5.82 34.42
N ALA A 50 -6.70 4.83 34.11
CA ALA A 50 -6.35 3.42 34.28
C ALA A 50 -5.38 2.88 33.21
N ASN A 51 -5.04 3.71 32.21
CA ASN A 51 -4.31 3.31 31.01
C ASN A 51 -4.86 2.05 30.34
N ARG A 52 -6.20 1.91 30.35
CA ARG A 52 -6.87 0.70 29.90
C ARG A 52 -8.28 1.01 29.45
N ALA A 53 -8.62 0.58 28.24
CA ALA A 53 -9.96 0.65 27.68
C ALA A 53 -10.43 -0.75 27.24
N PRO A 54 -11.73 -0.95 26.95
CA PRO A 54 -12.21 -2.15 26.27
C PRO A 54 -11.44 -2.39 24.97
N ARG A 55 -11.17 -3.66 24.63
CA ARG A 55 -10.32 -4.03 23.47
C ARG A 55 -10.72 -3.35 22.16
N TYR A 56 -12.02 -3.27 21.89
CA TYR A 56 -12.54 -2.63 20.67
C TYR A 56 -12.28 -1.12 20.65
N ILE A 57 -12.31 -0.45 21.81
CA ILE A 57 -11.93 0.97 21.92
C ILE A 57 -10.44 1.13 21.65
N VAL A 58 -9.59 0.28 22.25
CA VAL A 58 -8.14 0.33 22.02
C VAL A 58 -7.81 0.18 20.52
N LEU A 59 -8.39 -0.82 19.86
CA LEU A 59 -8.22 -1.01 18.41
C LEU A 59 -8.70 0.19 17.61
N HIS A 60 -9.87 0.75 17.94
CA HIS A 60 -10.40 1.92 17.26
C HIS A 60 -9.49 3.14 17.40
N VAL A 61 -9.00 3.41 18.62
CA VAL A 61 -8.08 4.52 18.87
C VAL A 61 -6.78 4.36 18.06
N ILE A 62 -6.24 3.14 17.98
CA ILE A 62 -5.04 2.86 17.17
C ILE A 62 -5.30 3.17 15.69
N PHE A 63 -6.44 2.74 15.14
CA PHE A 63 -6.80 3.05 13.75
C PHE A 63 -7.02 4.54 13.52
N VAL A 64 -7.60 5.26 14.47
CA VAL A 64 -7.76 6.72 14.36
C VAL A 64 -6.42 7.44 14.43
N ALA A 65 -5.49 6.99 15.28
CA ALA A 65 -4.18 7.62 15.46
C ALA A 65 -3.20 7.35 14.29
N ARG A 66 -3.25 6.18 13.65
CA ARG A 66 -2.24 5.75 12.66
C ARG A 66 -2.80 5.20 11.36
N GLY A 67 -4.11 5.08 11.23
CA GLY A 67 -4.73 4.36 10.13
C GLY A 67 -4.37 2.88 10.15
N TYR A 68 -4.26 2.29 8.96
CA TYR A 68 -3.98 0.86 8.75
C TYR A 68 -2.48 0.58 8.57
N LEU A 69 -1.61 1.40 9.15
CA LEU A 69 -0.17 1.16 9.11
C LEU A 69 0.19 -0.12 9.86
N PRO A 70 1.09 -0.96 9.31
CA PRO A 70 1.55 -2.14 10.02
C PRO A 70 2.24 -1.83 11.35
N ASP A 71 2.28 -2.83 12.21
CA ASP A 71 2.85 -2.79 13.56
C ASP A 71 4.32 -3.21 13.63
N TYR A 72 4.96 -3.53 12.50
CA TYR A 72 6.37 -3.89 12.40
C TYR A 72 7.26 -2.72 11.92
N PHE A 73 8.57 -2.80 12.21
CA PHE A 73 9.57 -1.84 11.71
C PHE A 73 9.65 -1.86 10.17
N PRO A 74 9.61 -0.71 9.48
CA PRO A 74 9.80 0.66 9.98
C PRO A 74 8.51 1.42 10.33
N PHE A 75 7.34 0.83 10.08
CA PHE A 75 6.06 1.52 10.17
C PHE A 75 5.61 1.78 11.62
N ASN A 76 6.13 1.02 12.57
CA ASN A 76 5.90 1.19 14.00
C ASN A 76 6.13 2.64 14.49
N GLU A 77 7.05 3.39 13.88
CA GLU A 77 7.32 4.78 14.29
C GLU A 77 6.55 5.81 13.46
N TRP A 78 5.74 5.36 12.50
CA TRP A 78 5.03 6.23 11.56
C TRP A 78 3.60 6.49 12.04
N HIS A 79 3.06 7.66 11.72
CA HIS A 79 1.67 8.01 11.98
C HIS A 79 1.08 8.85 10.86
N ILE A 80 -0.26 8.92 10.77
CA ILE A 80 -0.96 9.61 9.70
C ILE A 80 -1.69 10.81 10.29
N VAL A 81 -1.48 11.99 9.72
CA VAL A 81 -2.19 13.22 10.07
C VAL A 81 -2.84 13.77 8.81
N GLY A 82 -4.17 13.65 8.71
CA GLY A 82 -4.89 14.06 7.52
C GLY A 82 -4.45 13.27 6.29
N THR A 83 -3.84 13.95 5.31
CA THR A 83 -3.31 13.34 4.08
C THR A 83 -1.83 12.99 4.15
N ASP A 84 -1.16 13.30 5.25
CA ASP A 84 0.29 13.22 5.34
C ASP A 84 0.72 12.11 6.29
N ILE A 85 1.74 11.36 5.88
CA ILE A 85 2.37 10.29 6.63
C ILE A 85 3.63 10.87 7.27
N HIS A 86 3.65 10.92 8.59
CA HIS A 86 4.80 11.36 9.35
C HIS A 86 5.70 10.17 9.66
N THR A 87 6.95 10.27 9.25
CA THR A 87 8.01 9.30 9.51
C THR A 87 9.10 9.95 10.36
N PRO A 88 9.97 9.17 11.04
CA PRO A 88 11.14 9.70 11.74
C PRO A 88 12.09 10.54 10.86
N TYR A 89 12.03 10.34 9.55
CA TYR A 89 12.94 10.95 8.58
C TYR A 89 12.32 12.12 7.82
N GLY A 90 11.04 12.40 8.01
CA GLY A 90 10.32 13.45 7.29
C GLY A 90 8.84 13.16 7.10
N VAL A 91 8.16 14.07 6.42
CA VAL A 91 6.72 13.97 6.12
C VAL A 91 6.56 13.58 4.65
N ILE A 92 5.74 12.57 4.40
CA ILE A 92 5.41 12.07 3.06
C ILE A 92 3.95 12.38 2.81
N SER A 93 3.64 13.14 1.76
CA SER A 93 2.24 13.41 1.44
C SER A 93 1.61 12.25 0.68
N ALA A 94 0.30 12.02 0.86
CA ALA A 94 -0.45 11.05 0.06
C ALA A 94 -0.28 11.28 -1.45
N PHE A 95 -0.10 12.53 -1.88
CA PHE A 95 0.19 12.86 -3.28
C PHE A 95 1.50 12.21 -3.77
N GLU A 96 2.57 12.26 -2.97
CA GLU A 96 3.87 11.71 -3.35
C GLU A 96 3.82 10.18 -3.48
N VAL A 97 3.04 9.52 -2.61
CA VAL A 97 2.80 8.08 -2.67
C VAL A 97 2.09 7.71 -3.97
N GLU A 98 1.00 8.42 -4.31
CA GLU A 98 0.23 8.16 -5.53
C GLU A 98 1.01 8.52 -6.79
N PHE A 99 1.78 9.61 -6.75
CA PHE A 99 2.68 10.00 -7.85
C PHE A 99 3.71 8.90 -8.12
N THR A 100 4.35 8.38 -7.06
CA THR A 100 5.36 7.32 -7.17
C THR A 100 4.78 6.04 -7.75
N LYS A 101 3.60 5.61 -7.30
CA LYS A 101 2.90 4.45 -7.87
C LYS A 101 2.61 4.65 -9.35
N ARG A 102 2.09 5.82 -9.72
CA ARG A 102 1.77 6.15 -11.11
C ARG A 102 3.02 6.16 -11.99
N TYR A 103 4.12 6.71 -11.48
CA TYR A 103 5.42 6.70 -12.17
C TYR A 103 5.89 5.27 -12.47
N PHE A 104 5.90 4.39 -11.45
CA PHE A 104 6.29 2.98 -11.65
C PHE A 104 5.37 2.26 -12.64
N TRP A 105 4.06 2.47 -12.52
CA TRP A 105 3.10 1.87 -13.43
C TRP A 105 3.34 2.30 -14.88
N LEU A 106 3.54 3.59 -15.13
CA LEU A 106 3.85 4.12 -16.47
C LEU A 106 5.15 3.53 -17.03
N ALA A 107 6.19 3.40 -16.20
CA ALA A 107 7.46 2.80 -16.62
C ALA A 107 7.29 1.32 -17.01
N TRP A 108 6.53 0.56 -16.23
CA TRP A 108 6.23 -0.85 -16.53
C TRP A 108 5.39 -0.99 -17.79
N GLU A 109 4.36 -0.16 -17.95
CA GLU A 109 3.47 -0.20 -19.09
C GLU A 109 4.20 0.19 -20.38
N SER A 110 5.02 1.24 -20.34
CA SER A 110 5.89 1.62 -21.46
C SER A 110 6.85 0.50 -21.84
N THR A 111 7.48 -0.15 -20.85
CA THR A 111 8.36 -1.30 -21.09
C THR A 111 7.60 -2.46 -21.75
N ARG A 112 6.37 -2.73 -21.30
CA ARG A 112 5.50 -3.78 -21.85
C ARG A 112 5.13 -3.49 -23.29
N GLN A 113 4.74 -2.26 -23.60
CA GLN A 113 4.43 -1.81 -24.95
C GLN A 113 5.64 -1.93 -25.86
N LEU A 114 6.82 -1.46 -25.44
CA LEU A 114 8.06 -1.58 -26.21
C LEU A 114 8.44 -3.03 -26.50
N LYS A 115 8.30 -3.93 -25.53
CA LYS A 115 8.50 -5.37 -25.77
C LYS A 115 7.51 -5.92 -26.79
N SER A 116 6.23 -5.55 -26.68
CA SER A 116 5.20 -5.98 -27.63
C SER A 116 5.48 -5.48 -29.05
N HIS A 117 5.89 -4.21 -29.19
CA HIS A 117 6.25 -3.63 -30.49
C HIS A 117 7.49 -4.30 -31.08
N ARG A 118 8.51 -4.59 -30.27
CA ARG A 118 9.69 -5.33 -30.72
C ARG A 118 9.31 -6.70 -31.27
N ASN A 119 8.51 -7.47 -30.52
CA ASN A 119 8.04 -8.78 -30.94
C ASN A 119 7.22 -8.73 -32.24
N LEU A 120 6.36 -7.71 -32.37
CA LEU A 120 5.58 -7.51 -33.60
C LEU A 120 6.49 -7.19 -34.79
N ASN A 121 7.49 -6.34 -34.60
CA ASN A 121 8.46 -6.01 -35.65
C ASN A 121 9.29 -7.23 -36.07
N THR A 122 9.76 -8.06 -35.14
CA THR A 122 10.45 -9.31 -35.49
C THR A 122 9.55 -10.26 -36.28
N ASN A 123 8.31 -10.44 -35.85
CA ASN A 123 7.35 -11.29 -36.58
C ASN A 123 7.10 -10.76 -38.00
N LEU A 124 7.02 -9.44 -38.17
CA LEU A 124 6.86 -8.81 -39.48
C LEU A 124 8.10 -9.02 -40.36
N THR A 125 9.31 -8.83 -39.83
CA THR A 125 10.54 -9.09 -40.59
C THR A 125 10.64 -10.54 -41.02
N ASP A 126 10.35 -11.49 -40.14
CA ASP A 126 10.37 -12.93 -40.46
C ASP A 126 9.35 -13.28 -41.56
N THR A 127 8.17 -12.63 -41.52
CA THR A 127 7.13 -12.81 -42.53
C THR A 127 7.57 -12.24 -43.88
N ILE A 128 8.19 -11.07 -43.91
CA ILE A 128 8.72 -10.44 -45.13
C ILE A 128 9.81 -11.32 -45.74
N GLU A 129 10.75 -11.82 -44.93
CA GLU A 129 11.82 -12.71 -45.40
C GLU A 129 11.25 -14.00 -46.00
N ARG A 130 10.21 -14.58 -45.39
CA ARG A 130 9.52 -15.76 -45.94
C ARG A 130 8.91 -15.47 -47.31
N ILE A 131 8.21 -14.34 -47.46
CA ILE A 131 7.58 -13.93 -48.73
C ILE A 131 8.63 -13.72 -49.82
N LEU A 132 9.74 -13.04 -49.51
CA LEU A 132 10.82 -12.80 -50.48
C LEU A 132 11.48 -14.11 -50.93
N ASN A 133 11.65 -15.06 -50.01
CA ASN A 133 12.17 -16.39 -50.34
C ASN A 133 11.20 -17.20 -51.23
N GLU A 134 9.90 -17.16 -50.94
CA GLU A 134 8.87 -17.79 -51.78
C GLU A 134 8.83 -17.17 -53.18
N PHE A 135 8.88 -15.83 -53.27
CA PHE A 135 8.92 -15.13 -54.56
C PHE A 135 10.14 -15.51 -55.39
N SER A 136 11.32 -15.57 -54.76
CA SER A 136 12.56 -15.98 -55.42
C SER A 136 12.48 -17.41 -55.95
N ARG A 137 11.87 -18.34 -55.21
CA ARG A 137 11.62 -19.72 -55.66
C ARG A 137 10.67 -19.77 -56.86
N LEU A 138 9.59 -19.00 -56.82
CA LEU A 138 8.61 -18.92 -57.91
C LEU A 138 9.22 -18.33 -59.20
N ASP A 139 10.04 -17.29 -59.09
CA ASP A 139 10.73 -16.70 -60.24
C ASP A 139 11.68 -17.70 -60.94
N VAL A 140 12.40 -18.51 -60.15
CA VAL A 140 13.24 -19.59 -60.70
C VAL A 140 12.39 -20.63 -61.43
N GLN A 141 11.26 -21.06 -60.85
CA GLN A 141 10.36 -22.02 -61.50
C GLN A 141 9.76 -21.46 -62.79
N TYR A 142 9.36 -20.19 -62.78
CA TYR A 142 8.83 -19.52 -63.97
C TYR A 142 9.87 -19.45 -65.09
N LYS A 143 11.13 -19.12 -64.76
CA LYS A 143 12.24 -19.10 -65.73
C LYS A 143 12.58 -20.47 -66.30
N LEU A 144 12.38 -21.55 -65.54
CA LEU A 144 12.59 -22.93 -66.01
C LEU A 144 11.43 -23.45 -66.86
N ALA A 145 10.22 -22.92 -66.66
CA ALA A 145 9.02 -23.30 -67.40
C ALA A 145 8.88 -22.59 -68.77
N LYS A 146 9.74 -21.61 -69.05
CA LYS A 146 9.76 -20.82 -70.27
C LYS A 146 10.92 -21.24 -71.17
#